data_AF-A5A944-F1
#
_entry.id   AF-A5A944-F1
#
_cell.length_a   1.000
_cell.length_b   1.000
_cell.length_c   1.000
_cell.angle_alpha   90.00
_cell.angle_beta   90.00
_cell.angle_gamma   90.00
#
_symmetry.space_group_name_H-M   'P 1'
#
loop_
_entity.id
_entity.type
_entity.pdbx_description
1 polymer ?
#
loop_
_entity_poly.entity_id
_entity_poly.type
_entity_poly.pdbx_seq_one_letter_code
_entity_poly.pdbx_strand_id
1 'polypeptide(L)' 'MNHPDRLPVVRSEYADANGNRCVYLTFDDGPNPYCTPDVLDLLAERKISATFFVIGAYAAEQPDLIE' A
#
# COMPACT_ATOMS: atom_id res chain seq x y z
N MET A 1 19.41 22.54 18.45
CA MET A 1 19.37 22.22 17.00
C MET A 1 18.43 21.04 16.86
N ASN A 2 17.23 21.26 16.31
CA ASN A 2 16.21 20.22 16.16
C ASN A 2 16.38 19.61 14.76
N HIS A 3 16.66 18.31 14.69
CA HIS A 3 16.76 17.57 13.43
C HIS A 3 15.34 17.22 12.96
N PRO A 4 14.86 17.71 11.80
CA PRO A 4 13.48 17.56 11.36
C PRO A 4 13.14 16.19 10.76
N ASP A 5 14.08 15.23 10.72
CA ASP A 5 13.94 14.01 9.89
C ASP A 5 13.49 12.75 10.64
N ARG A 6 13.08 12.86 11.90
CA ARG A 6 12.49 11.73 12.62
C ARG A 6 10.97 11.84 12.59
N LEU A 7 10.37 11.15 11.61
CA LEU A 7 8.98 10.72 11.73
C LEU A 7 8.80 10.10 13.12
N PRO A 8 7.73 10.46 13.87
CA PRO A 8 7.50 9.87 15.17
C PRO A 8 7.46 8.35 15.01
N VAL A 9 8.27 7.66 15.79
CA VAL A 9 8.21 6.19 15.85
C VAL A 9 6.85 5.86 16.45
N VAL A 10 5.85 5.65 15.61
CA VAL A 10 4.57 5.08 16.01
C VAL A 10 4.89 3.67 16.48
N ARG A 11 4.98 3.50 17.80
CA ARG A 11 5.01 2.17 18.39
C ARG A 11 3.62 1.60 18.16
N SER A 12 3.47 0.79 17.12
CA SER A 12 2.27 -0.04 16.97
C SER A 12 2.21 -0.97 18.18
N GLU A 13 1.31 -0.67 19.11
CA GLU A 13 0.90 -1.60 20.17
C GLU A 13 0.11 -2.78 19.57
N TYR A 14 -0.27 -2.66 18.29
CA TYR A 14 -0.95 -3.68 17.51
C TYR A 14 0.08 -4.62 16.91
N ALA A 15 0.33 -5.71 17.63
CA ALA A 15 0.87 -6.91 17.05
C ALA A 15 -0.17 -7.56 16.10
N ASP A 16 0.30 -8.31 15.10
CA ASP A 16 -0.57 -9.24 14.40
C ASP A 16 -1.13 -10.29 15.37
N ALA A 17 -2.02 -11.16 14.90
CA ALA A 17 -2.61 -12.23 15.72
C ALA A 17 -1.57 -13.13 16.43
N ASN A 18 -0.30 -13.08 16.00
CA ASN A 18 0.80 -13.89 16.50
C ASN A 18 1.79 -13.09 17.38
N GLY A 19 1.49 -11.84 17.74
CA GLY A 19 2.38 -11.04 18.60
C GLY A 19 3.51 -10.32 17.84
N ASN A 20 3.55 -10.38 16.51
CA ASN A 20 4.62 -9.78 15.72
C ASN A 20 4.30 -8.33 15.34
N ARG A 21 5.34 -7.49 15.27
CA ARG A 21 5.21 -6.13 14.71
C ARG A 21 4.87 -6.24 13.23
N CYS A 22 3.67 -5.78 12.87
CA CYS A 22 3.15 -5.85 11.51
C CYS A 22 2.64 -4.47 11.07
N VAL A 23 2.64 -4.23 9.76
CA VAL A 23 1.99 -3.10 9.10
C VAL A 23 1.23 -3.65 7.90
N TYR A 24 0.00 -3.18 7.70
CA TYR A 24 -0.84 -3.53 6.56
C TYR A 24 -0.90 -2.33 5.61
N LEU A 25 -0.53 -2.53 4.36
CA LEU A 25 -0.59 -1.49 3.33
C LEU A 25 -1.95 -1.52 2.64
N THR A 26 -2.60 -0.37 2.60
CA THR A 26 -3.86 -0.15 1.88
C THR A 26 -3.75 1.06 0.97
N PHE A 27 -4.34 0.98 -0.23
CA PHE A 27 -4.35 2.06 -1.21
C PHE A 27 -5.79 2.34 -1.65
N ASP A 28 -6.19 3.61 -1.63
CA ASP A 28 -7.53 4.07 -2.02
C ASP A 28 -7.49 4.76 -3.41
N ASP A 29 -8.67 4.99 -4.00
CA ASP A 29 -8.92 5.86 -5.17
C ASP A 29 -8.29 5.43 -6.53
N GLY A 30 -7.75 4.21 -6.65
CA GLY A 30 -7.23 3.64 -7.90
C GLY A 30 -8.24 2.81 -8.73
N PRO A 31 -7.79 2.10 -9.78
CA PRO A 31 -6.43 2.10 -10.33
C PRO A 31 -6.15 3.36 -11.17
N ASN A 32 -4.93 3.89 -11.06
CA ASN A 32 -4.42 4.97 -11.90
C ASN A 32 -3.38 4.39 -12.87
N PRO A 33 -3.60 4.46 -14.20
CA PRO A 33 -2.73 3.83 -15.18
C PRO A 33 -1.29 4.36 -15.20
N TYR A 34 -1.05 5.56 -14.65
CA TYR A 34 0.27 6.18 -14.67
C TYR A 34 1.11 5.87 -13.44
N CYS A 35 0.54 5.36 -12.34
CA CYS A 35 1.29 5.12 -11.11
C CYS A 35 0.97 3.79 -10.41
N THR A 36 -0.22 3.22 -10.59
CA THR A 36 -0.54 1.89 -10.05
C THR A 36 0.42 0.81 -10.54
N PRO A 37 0.85 0.76 -11.83
CA PRO A 37 1.83 -0.23 -12.29
C PRO A 37 3.14 -0.19 -11.49
N ASP A 38 3.71 0.99 -11.27
CA ASP A 38 4.98 1.13 -10.53
C ASP A 38 4.85 0.66 -9.06
N VAL A 39 3.69 0.90 -8.44
CA VAL A 39 3.41 0.41 -7.08
C VAL A 39 3.30 -1.11 -7.06
N LEU A 40 2.61 -1.71 -8.03
CA LEU A 40 2.47 -3.16 -8.16
C LEU A 40 3.83 -3.83 -8.39
N ASP A 41 4.66 -3.28 -9.28
CA ASP A 41 6.01 -3.77 -9.57
C ASP A 41 6.88 -3.76 -8.31
N LEU A 42 6.86 -2.68 -7.54
CA LEU A 42 7.62 -2.58 -6.29
C LEU A 42 7.14 -3.58 -5.23
N LEU A 43 5.83 -3.74 -5.07
CA LEU A 43 5.25 -4.72 -4.14
C LEU A 43 5.65 -6.15 -4.54
N ALA A 44 5.62 -6.46 -5.85
CA ALA A 44 6.03 -7.75 -6.38
C ALA A 44 7.54 -8.02 -6.18
N GLU A 45 8.39 -7.04 -6.49
CA GLU A 45 9.86 -7.12 -6.28
C GLU A 45 10.18 -7.43 -4.81
N ARG A 46 9.47 -6.76 -3.88
CA ARG A 46 9.66 -6.93 -2.43
C ARG A 46 8.92 -8.13 -1.85
N LYS A 47 8.09 -8.81 -2.64
CA LYS A 47 7.21 -9.91 -2.21
C LYS A 47 6.29 -9.52 -1.05
N ILE A 48 5.73 -8.32 -1.13
CA ILE A 48 4.83 -7.76 -0.13
C ILE A 48 3.41 -7.74 -0.70
N SER A 49 2.44 -8.18 0.09
CA SER A 49 1.03 -8.05 -0.24
C SER A 49 0.45 -6.74 0.29
N ALA A 50 -0.51 -6.18 -0.44
CA ALA A 50 -1.28 -4.99 -0.05
C ALA A 50 -2.75 -5.16 -0.47
N THR A 51 -3.62 -4.32 0.06
CA THR A 51 -5.04 -4.27 -0.33
C THR A 51 -5.33 -2.97 -1.08
N PHE A 52 -6.03 -3.06 -2.21
CA PHE A 52 -6.42 -1.91 -3.02
C PHE A 52 -7.94 -1.75 -2.96
N PHE A 53 -8.41 -0.58 -2.52
CA PHE A 53 -9.82 -0.20 -2.52
C PHE A 53 -10.06 0.69 -3.74
N VAL A 54 -10.41 0.04 -4.85
CA VAL A 54 -10.54 0.70 -6.16
C VAL A 54 -11.89 1.37 -6.35
N ILE A 55 -11.90 2.44 -7.14
CA ILE A 55 -13.12 3.07 -7.66
C ILE A 55 -13.61 2.26 -8.85
N GLY A 56 -14.87 1.81 -8.79
CA GLY A 56 -15.44 0.93 -9.82
C GLY A 56 -15.38 1.51 -11.24
N ALA A 57 -15.56 2.83 -11.39
CA ALA A 57 -15.45 3.48 -12.70
C ALA A 57 -14.03 3.37 -13.29
N TYR A 58 -12.98 3.57 -12.49
CA TYR A 58 -11.59 3.47 -12.94
C TYR A 58 -11.18 2.03 -13.20
N ALA A 59 -11.66 1.10 -12.37
CA ALA A 59 -11.44 -0.33 -12.58
C ALA A 59 -12.04 -0.79 -13.91
N ALA A 60 -13.24 -0.31 -14.27
CA ALA A 60 -13.89 -0.64 -15.54
C ALA A 60 -13.13 -0.10 -16.77
N GLU A 61 -12.37 0.99 -16.61
CA GLU A 61 -11.54 1.57 -17.67
C GLU A 61 -10.16 0.89 -17.80
N GLN A 62 -9.75 0.10 -16.78
CA GLN A 62 -8.42 -0.50 -16.68
C GLN A 62 -8.50 -2.01 -16.35
N PRO A 63 -9.12 -2.84 -17.21
CA PRO A 63 -9.30 -4.27 -16.94
C PRO A 63 -7.97 -5.00 -16.73
N ASP A 64 -6.92 -4.63 -17.49
CA ASP A 64 -5.58 -5.23 -17.39
C ASP A 64 -4.91 -5.00 -16.02
N LEU A 65 -5.34 -4.01 -15.24
CA LEU A 65 -4.85 -3.74 -13.88
C LEU A 65 -5.67 -4.43 -12.79
N ILE A 66 -6.73 -5.17 -13.17
CA ILE A 66 -7.66 -5.81 -12.25
C ILE A 66 -7.67 -7.34 -12.40
N GLU A 67 -7.46 -7.87 -13.61
CA GLU A 67 -7.53 -9.31 -13.92
C GLU A 67 -6.27 -10.14 -13.59
#